data_AF-A1TV89-F1
#
_entry.id   AF-A1TV89-F1
#
_cell.length_a   1.000
_cell.length_b   1.000
_cell.length_c   1.000
_cell.angle_alpha   90.00
_cell.angle_beta   90.00
_cell.angle_gamma   90.00
#
_symmetry.space_group_name_H-M   'P 1'
#
loop_
_entity.id
_entity.type
_entity.pdbx_description
1 polymer ?
#
loop_
_entity_poly.entity_id
_entity_poly.type
_entity_poly.pdbx_seq_one_letter_code
_entity_poly.pdbx_strand_id
1 'polypeptide(L)'
;MPTLTINALTLSSNALVAAPDRCDPPDTGYFEIGRPPPPRRQPQEPHGSRYRGMAMMQFELNLRSASLCFLVLLHAGASAQQPMKAAPPSRSIGPLGAITLPRAVEPAPGSDADCSDRAIDEQRIRYFWDHAVEGPASDFQRDFDLADCTASPRLHLRKGGHGVLHLHDATGWGVLEWKGATRYFRCAPCEGILAPGFVGGTAK
;
A
#
# COMPACT_ATOMS: atom_id res chain seq x y z
N MET A 1 -30.09 41.66 -39.14
CA MET A 1 -29.25 42.55 -38.31
C MET A 1 -30.16 43.69 -37.87
N PRO A 2 -30.54 43.74 -36.58
CA PRO A 2 -29.87 44.56 -35.54
C PRO A 2 -29.61 43.75 -34.24
N THR A 3 -28.50 43.91 -33.54
CA THR A 3 -28.14 44.94 -32.51
C THR A 3 -28.37 44.42 -31.09
N LEU A 4 -27.25 44.25 -30.37
CA LEU A 4 -27.15 43.95 -28.94
C LEU A 4 -27.75 45.06 -28.07
N THR A 5 -28.40 44.68 -26.97
CA THR A 5 -28.65 45.57 -25.83
C THR A 5 -28.13 44.91 -24.56
N ILE A 6 -27.13 45.55 -23.95
CA ILE A 6 -26.56 45.26 -22.64
C ILE A 6 -27.44 45.95 -21.59
N ASN A 7 -27.89 45.24 -20.56
CA ASN A 7 -28.47 45.84 -19.36
C ASN A 7 -27.51 45.63 -18.19
N ALA A 8 -27.02 46.74 -17.65
CA ALA A 8 -26.33 46.84 -16.37
C ALA A 8 -26.94 48.01 -15.60
N LEU A 9 -27.58 47.72 -14.47
CA LEU A 9 -27.90 48.63 -13.37
C LEU A 9 -27.93 47.73 -12.11
N THR A 10 -26.91 47.75 -11.24
CA THR A 10 -26.73 48.63 -10.04
C THR A 10 -27.91 48.59 -9.07
N LEU A 11 -27.81 48.67 -7.74
CA LEU A 11 -26.82 48.44 -6.67
C LEU A 11 -27.61 48.82 -5.37
N SER A 12 -27.11 48.44 -4.18
CA SER A 12 -27.38 49.07 -2.86
C SER A 12 -28.53 48.49 -2.00
N SER A 13 -28.47 48.37 -0.67
CA SER A 13 -27.40 48.31 0.36
C SER A 13 -28.07 47.99 1.72
N ASN A 14 -27.26 47.46 2.66
CA ASN A 14 -27.30 47.64 4.14
C ASN A 14 -28.28 46.84 5.03
N ALA A 15 -27.70 46.02 5.92
CA ALA A 15 -27.72 46.13 7.40
C ALA A 15 -27.16 44.82 8.00
N LEU A 16 -25.89 44.71 8.42
CA LEU A 16 -25.25 45.11 9.69
C LEU A 16 -25.61 44.24 10.94
N VAL A 17 -24.55 43.65 11.51
CA VAL A 17 -24.31 43.15 12.89
C VAL A 17 -24.82 41.75 13.29
N ALA A 18 -23.87 40.80 13.37
CA ALA A 18 -23.57 40.03 14.59
C ALA A 18 -22.28 39.20 14.41
N ALA A 19 -21.20 39.62 15.06
CA ALA A 19 -20.13 38.77 15.59
C ALA A 19 -20.39 38.66 17.11
N PRO A 20 -20.04 37.57 17.82
CA PRO A 20 -18.74 36.89 17.76
C PRO A 20 -18.82 35.34 17.82
N ASP A 21 -17.80 34.65 17.32
CA ASP A 21 -16.91 33.81 18.13
C ASP A 21 -15.93 33.03 17.27
N ARG A 22 -14.73 32.84 17.83
CA ARG A 22 -13.58 32.16 17.24
C ARG A 22 -13.93 30.76 16.72
N CYS A 23 -13.48 30.45 15.51
CA CYS A 23 -13.12 29.10 15.12
C CYS A 23 -11.71 29.16 14.55
N ASP A 24 -10.77 28.58 15.30
CA ASP A 24 -9.38 28.40 14.94
C ASP A 24 -9.20 27.77 13.55
N PRO A 25 -8.09 28.07 12.84
CA PRO A 25 -7.73 27.35 11.64
C PRO A 25 -7.45 25.87 11.99
N PRO A 26 -7.83 24.89 11.13
CA PRO A 26 -7.36 23.53 11.31
C PRO A 26 -5.83 23.51 11.18
N ASP A 27 -5.19 23.07 12.26
CA ASP A 27 -3.76 22.86 12.35
C ASP A 27 -3.24 22.15 11.10
N THR A 28 -2.28 22.80 10.47
CA THR A 28 -1.43 22.21 9.45
C THR A 28 -0.55 21.20 10.18
N GLY A 29 -1.05 19.97 10.31
CA GLY A 29 -0.28 18.84 10.83
C GLY A 29 0.88 18.53 9.90
N TYR A 30 2.02 19.18 10.15
CA TYR A 30 3.34 18.70 9.75
C TYR A 30 3.49 17.27 10.29
N PHE A 31 3.52 16.29 9.40
CA PHE A 31 3.95 14.94 9.74
C PHE A 31 5.46 14.99 10.03
N GLU A 32 5.81 15.08 11.30
CA GLU A 32 7.17 14.99 11.81
C GLU A 32 7.63 13.52 11.73
N ILE A 33 8.10 13.10 10.56
CA ILE A 33 8.76 11.80 10.39
C ILE A 33 10.19 11.95 10.95
N GLY A 34 10.41 11.61 12.21
CA GLY A 34 11.76 11.79 12.77
C GLY A 34 12.03 11.40 14.23
N ARG A 35 11.10 10.82 14.99
CA ARG A 35 11.44 10.32 16.34
C ARG A 35 11.84 8.85 16.35
N PRO A 36 13.06 8.49 16.78
CA PRO A 36 13.41 7.11 17.04
C PRO A 36 12.56 6.55 18.19
N PRO A 37 12.19 5.26 18.16
CA PRO A 37 11.38 4.64 19.21
C PRO A 37 12.16 4.60 20.54
N PRO A 38 11.46 4.73 21.69
CA PRO A 38 12.10 4.58 22.99
C PRO A 38 12.59 3.12 23.20
N PRO A 39 13.67 2.92 23.96
CA PRO A 39 14.24 1.59 24.18
C PRO A 39 13.25 0.67 24.90
N ARG A 40 13.09 -0.56 24.39
CA ARG A 40 12.28 -1.62 25.02
C ARG A 40 12.86 -1.97 26.39
N ARG A 41 12.02 -1.94 27.44
CA ARG A 41 12.33 -2.57 28.72
C ARG A 41 12.44 -4.08 28.51
N GLN A 42 13.60 -4.65 28.85
CA GLN A 42 13.79 -6.10 28.94
C GLN A 42 12.97 -6.67 30.10
N PRO A 43 12.34 -7.85 29.95
CA PRO A 43 11.76 -8.59 31.07
C PRO A 43 12.88 -9.10 32.00
N GLN A 44 12.75 -8.82 33.30
CA GLN A 44 13.62 -9.36 34.34
C GLN A 44 13.39 -10.87 34.48
N GLU A 45 14.47 -11.66 34.36
CA GLU A 45 14.51 -13.05 34.82
C GLU A 45 14.47 -13.10 36.36
N PRO A 46 13.66 -13.98 36.97
CA PRO A 46 13.85 -14.35 38.37
C PRO A 46 14.88 -15.46 38.49
N HIS A 47 15.93 -15.14 39.24
CA HIS A 47 16.95 -16.05 39.73
C HIS A 47 16.36 -17.28 40.46
N GLY A 48 16.83 -18.46 40.05
CA GLY A 48 17.37 -19.52 40.90
C GLY A 48 16.54 -20.07 42.07
N SER A 49 16.15 -21.33 41.98
CA SER A 49 16.16 -22.20 43.17
C SER A 49 16.60 -23.61 42.81
N ARG A 50 17.72 -23.98 43.41
CA ARG A 50 18.43 -25.25 43.35
C ARG A 50 17.82 -26.17 44.42
N TYR A 51 17.17 -27.26 44.03
CA TYR A 51 17.03 -28.42 44.90
C TYR A 51 17.58 -29.67 44.22
N ARG A 52 18.47 -30.32 44.95
CA ARG A 52 19.31 -31.47 44.64
C ARG A 52 18.80 -32.59 45.56
N GLY A 53 18.54 -33.78 45.02
CA GLY A 53 18.21 -34.99 45.79
C GLY A 53 17.45 -35.97 44.91
N MET A 54 18.13 -36.87 44.18
CA MET A 54 18.43 -38.25 44.61
C MET A 54 17.18 -39.03 45.03
N ALA A 55 16.73 -39.97 44.20
CA ALA A 55 16.94 -41.40 44.44
C ALA A 55 16.25 -42.22 43.36
N MET A 56 16.98 -43.21 42.85
CA MET A 56 16.58 -44.16 41.83
C MET A 56 15.69 -45.28 42.36
N MET A 57 15.10 -45.98 41.38
CA MET A 57 14.50 -47.32 41.40
C MET A 57 12.99 -47.32 41.71
N GLN A 58 12.14 -48.08 41.01
CA GLN A 58 12.31 -49.48 40.64
C GLN A 58 11.42 -49.89 39.45
N PHE A 59 12.00 -50.81 38.66
CA PHE A 59 11.39 -51.99 38.02
C PHE A 59 10.29 -51.82 36.97
N GLU A 60 10.73 -51.89 35.70
CA GLU A 60 10.38 -52.98 34.76
C GLU A 60 9.04 -53.68 34.97
N LEU A 61 8.11 -53.56 34.02
CA LEU A 61 7.28 -54.68 33.53
C LEU A 61 6.52 -54.30 32.23
N ASN A 62 6.87 -55.05 31.17
CA ASN A 62 6.05 -55.44 30.02
C ASN A 62 5.86 -54.49 28.82
N LEU A 63 6.80 -54.67 27.90
CA LEU A 63 6.60 -54.87 26.47
C LEU A 63 5.27 -55.58 26.11
N ARG A 64 4.24 -54.83 25.68
CA ARG A 64 3.25 -55.29 24.69
C ARG A 64 2.81 -54.14 23.79
N SER A 65 3.27 -54.25 22.56
CA SER A 65 2.97 -53.40 21.41
C SER A 65 1.48 -53.22 21.14
N ALA A 66 1.19 -52.01 20.66
CA ALA A 66 0.28 -51.72 19.54
C ALA A 66 -1.13 -52.29 19.61
N SER A 67 -2.09 -51.47 20.05
CA SER A 67 -3.36 -51.32 19.32
C SER A 67 -4.16 -50.15 19.87
N LEU A 68 -4.77 -49.39 18.96
CA LEU A 68 -5.89 -48.46 19.21
C LEU A 68 -5.56 -47.04 19.74
N CYS A 69 -4.79 -46.26 18.98
CA CYS A 69 -5.01 -44.82 18.87
C CYS A 69 -5.15 -44.43 17.39
N PHE A 70 -6.09 -45.06 16.70
CA PHE A 70 -6.58 -44.60 15.40
C PHE A 70 -8.01 -44.07 15.62
N LEU A 71 -8.26 -42.86 15.10
CA LEU A 71 -9.58 -42.26 14.78
C LEU A 71 -10.25 -41.26 15.74
N VAL A 72 -9.52 -40.36 16.40
CA VAL A 72 -10.12 -39.06 16.77
C VAL A 72 -9.06 -37.96 16.75
N LEU A 73 -8.80 -37.35 15.58
CA LEU A 73 -8.26 -35.97 15.42
C LEU A 73 -8.14 -35.55 13.93
N LEU A 74 -9.04 -36.05 13.08
CA LEU A 74 -9.03 -35.81 11.63
C LEU A 74 -10.20 -34.94 11.18
N HIS A 75 -10.49 -33.84 11.88
CA HIS A 75 -11.44 -32.81 11.39
C HIS A 75 -11.06 -31.38 11.82
N ALA A 76 -9.77 -31.08 12.00
CA ALA A 76 -9.32 -29.70 11.81
C ALA A 76 -9.27 -29.48 10.30
N GLY A 77 -10.43 -29.11 9.74
CA GLY A 77 -10.57 -28.77 8.33
C GLY A 77 -9.44 -27.84 7.94
N ALA A 78 -8.57 -28.34 7.08
CA ALA A 78 -7.79 -27.51 6.20
C ALA A 78 -8.80 -26.71 5.38
N SER A 79 -9.22 -25.57 5.92
CA SER A 79 -9.57 -24.42 5.10
C SER A 79 -8.27 -24.07 4.39
N ALA A 80 -7.98 -24.80 3.31
CA ALA A 80 -7.25 -24.24 2.21
C ALA A 80 -8.07 -23.00 1.83
N GLN A 81 -7.68 -21.85 2.39
CA GLN A 81 -8.06 -20.57 1.85
C GLN A 81 -7.67 -20.68 0.39
N GLN A 82 -8.67 -20.90 -0.47
CA GLN A 82 -8.45 -20.81 -1.89
C GLN A 82 -7.75 -19.47 -2.08
N PRO A 83 -6.53 -19.44 -2.64
CA PRO A 83 -5.87 -18.17 -2.87
C PRO A 83 -6.87 -17.38 -3.70
N MET A 84 -7.40 -16.30 -3.12
CA MET A 84 -8.25 -15.38 -3.86
C MET A 84 -7.45 -15.09 -5.11
N LYS A 85 -8.00 -15.51 -6.27
CA LYS A 85 -7.29 -15.41 -7.53
C LYS A 85 -7.04 -13.93 -7.75
N ALA A 86 -5.83 -13.50 -7.43
CA ALA A 86 -5.50 -12.11 -7.32
C ALA A 86 -5.73 -11.47 -8.69
N ALA A 87 -6.57 -10.44 -8.69
CA ALA A 87 -7.09 -9.86 -9.92
C ALA A 87 -6.25 -8.62 -10.28
N PRO A 88 -6.01 -8.38 -11.56
CA PRO A 88 -5.44 -7.12 -11.99
C PRO A 88 -6.37 -5.95 -11.71
N PRO A 89 -5.83 -4.72 -11.57
CA PRO A 89 -6.62 -3.50 -11.37
C PRO A 89 -7.76 -3.37 -12.39
N SER A 90 -7.48 -3.69 -13.66
CA SER A 90 -8.47 -3.67 -14.75
C SER A 90 -9.71 -4.51 -14.48
N ARG A 91 -9.58 -5.62 -13.75
CA ARG A 91 -10.68 -6.51 -13.35
C ARG A 91 -11.27 -6.14 -11.99
N SER A 92 -10.45 -5.74 -11.03
CA SER A 92 -10.88 -5.50 -9.64
C SER A 92 -11.42 -4.10 -9.36
N ILE A 93 -11.09 -3.13 -10.21
CA ILE A 93 -11.50 -1.72 -10.10
C ILE A 93 -12.33 -1.32 -11.32
N GLY A 94 -11.84 -1.72 -12.50
CA GLY A 94 -12.49 -1.50 -13.78
C GLY A 94 -11.58 -0.84 -14.81
N PRO A 95 -12.15 -0.48 -15.97
CA PRO A 95 -11.37 0.01 -17.09
C PRO A 95 -10.79 1.40 -16.80
N LEU A 96 -9.52 1.55 -17.16
CA LEU A 96 -8.83 2.81 -17.14
C LEU A 96 -9.43 3.77 -18.18
N GLY A 97 -9.67 5.02 -17.79
CA GLY A 97 -10.07 6.11 -18.67
C GLY A 97 -8.88 6.97 -19.05
N ALA A 98 -8.97 8.25 -18.75
CA ALA A 98 -7.89 9.22 -18.94
C ALA A 98 -6.83 9.09 -17.86
N ILE A 99 -5.60 9.49 -18.18
CA ILE A 99 -4.48 9.54 -17.25
C ILE A 99 -3.94 10.97 -17.24
N THR A 100 -3.69 11.51 -16.06
CA THR A 100 -2.93 12.75 -15.89
C THR A 100 -1.55 12.39 -15.36
N LEU A 101 -0.53 12.63 -16.19
CA LEU A 101 0.85 12.36 -15.85
C LEU A 101 1.39 13.40 -14.85
N PRO A 102 2.26 12.98 -13.92
CA PRO A 102 2.96 13.91 -13.04
C PRO A 102 3.93 14.77 -13.85
N ARG A 103 4.36 15.91 -13.26
CA ARG A 103 5.38 16.77 -13.87
C ARG A 103 6.80 16.21 -13.73
N ALA A 104 7.05 15.44 -12.68
CA ALA A 104 8.36 14.87 -12.38
C ALA A 104 8.21 13.48 -11.75
N VAL A 105 9.26 12.68 -11.89
CA VAL A 105 9.54 11.51 -11.06
C VAL A 105 10.38 12.00 -9.88
N GLU A 106 10.08 11.49 -8.69
CA GLU A 106 10.72 11.92 -7.45
C GLU A 106 11.36 10.72 -6.75
N PRO A 107 12.35 10.93 -5.88
CA PRO A 107 12.83 9.86 -5.00
C PRO A 107 11.69 9.32 -4.14
N ALA A 108 11.68 8.00 -3.95
CA ALA A 108 10.77 7.37 -3.00
C ALA A 108 11.07 7.90 -1.58
N PRO A 109 10.06 7.95 -0.67
CA PRO A 109 10.28 8.44 0.69
C PRO A 109 11.41 7.68 1.40
N GLY A 110 12.44 8.41 1.85
CA GLY A 110 13.62 7.83 2.51
C GLY A 110 14.75 7.40 1.56
N SER A 111 14.58 7.55 0.24
CA SER A 111 15.61 7.31 -0.77
C SER A 111 16.38 8.60 -1.12
N ASP A 112 17.67 8.47 -1.40
CA ASP A 112 18.54 9.51 -1.92
C ASP A 112 18.90 9.33 -3.41
N ALA A 113 18.15 8.46 -4.12
CA ALA A 113 18.38 8.16 -5.53
C ALA A 113 18.22 9.39 -6.45
N ASP A 114 19.06 9.47 -7.48
CA ASP A 114 18.88 10.45 -8.57
C ASP A 114 17.84 9.93 -9.58
N CYS A 115 16.69 10.61 -9.62
CA CYS A 115 15.57 10.26 -10.51
C CYS A 115 15.45 11.22 -11.71
N SER A 116 16.46 12.03 -12.00
CA SER A 116 16.39 13.07 -13.05
C SER A 116 16.24 12.54 -14.48
N ASP A 117 16.70 11.31 -14.75
CA ASP A 117 16.57 10.64 -16.04
C ASP A 117 15.30 9.79 -16.17
N ARG A 118 14.51 9.70 -15.09
CA ARG A 118 13.33 8.85 -15.02
C ARG A 118 12.12 9.53 -15.64
N ALA A 119 11.27 8.73 -16.28
CA ALA A 119 10.07 9.22 -16.93
C ALA A 119 8.90 8.24 -16.77
N ILE A 120 7.69 8.79 -16.77
CA ILE A 120 6.46 8.01 -16.85
C ILE A 120 5.61 8.53 -18.01
N ASP A 121 5.01 7.62 -18.75
CA ASP A 121 4.11 7.92 -19.86
C ASP A 121 2.82 7.09 -19.74
N GLU A 122 1.85 7.40 -20.60
CA GLU A 122 0.56 6.73 -20.60
C GLU A 122 0.67 5.22 -20.89
N GLN A 123 1.60 4.83 -21.77
CA GLN A 123 1.78 3.43 -22.18
C GLN A 123 2.28 2.59 -21.01
N ARG A 124 3.26 3.08 -20.25
CA ARG A 124 3.79 2.45 -19.04
C ARG A 124 2.69 2.23 -18.01
N ILE A 125 1.87 3.26 -17.76
CA ILE A 125 0.77 3.16 -16.78
C ILE A 125 -0.28 2.15 -17.22
N ARG A 126 -0.65 2.14 -18.51
CA ARG A 126 -1.57 1.13 -19.05
C ARG A 126 -0.99 -0.28 -18.95
N TYR A 127 0.29 -0.45 -19.27
CA TYR A 127 0.97 -1.73 -19.13
C TYR A 127 0.92 -2.24 -17.68
N PHE A 128 1.25 -1.39 -16.71
CA PHE A 128 1.10 -1.73 -15.29
C PHE A 128 -0.35 -2.11 -14.95
N TRP A 129 -1.32 -1.30 -15.37
CA TRP A 129 -2.74 -1.52 -15.06
C TRP A 129 -3.28 -2.87 -15.56
N ASP A 130 -2.74 -3.35 -16.68
CA ASP A 130 -3.16 -4.60 -17.32
C ASP A 130 -2.45 -5.84 -16.77
N HIS A 131 -1.21 -5.69 -16.27
CA HIS A 131 -0.36 -6.81 -15.84
C HIS A 131 -0.16 -6.93 -14.34
N ALA A 132 -0.39 -5.87 -13.58
CA ALA A 132 -0.23 -5.90 -12.13
C ALA A 132 -1.29 -6.80 -11.50
N VAL A 133 -0.96 -7.37 -10.34
CA VAL A 133 -1.81 -8.29 -9.59
C VAL A 133 -1.93 -7.78 -8.17
N GLU A 134 -3.15 -7.78 -7.61
CA GLU A 134 -3.37 -7.30 -6.25
C GLU A 134 -2.64 -8.18 -5.22
N GLY A 135 -1.93 -7.53 -4.29
CA GLY A 135 -1.19 -8.19 -3.23
C GLY A 135 -1.52 -7.61 -1.85
N PRO A 136 -1.13 -8.29 -0.77
CA PRO A 136 -1.31 -7.79 0.59
C PRO A 136 -0.33 -6.66 0.91
N ALA A 137 -0.72 -5.74 1.78
CA ALA A 137 0.11 -4.63 2.24
C ALA A 137 1.45 -5.09 2.87
N SER A 138 1.47 -6.28 3.49
CA SER A 138 2.67 -6.85 4.10
C SER A 138 3.78 -7.16 3.10
N ASP A 139 3.41 -7.55 1.87
CA ASP A 139 4.40 -7.84 0.83
C ASP A 139 5.00 -6.55 0.30
N PHE A 140 4.17 -5.53 0.09
CA PHE A 140 4.65 -4.18 -0.23
C PHE A 140 5.61 -3.66 0.85
N GLN A 141 5.24 -3.76 2.13
CA GLN A 141 6.05 -3.22 3.23
C GLN A 141 7.43 -3.87 3.33
N ARG A 142 7.54 -5.16 3.00
CA ARG A 142 8.82 -5.88 3.00
C ARG A 142 9.76 -5.36 1.91
N ASP A 143 9.21 -4.93 0.77
CA ASP A 143 9.98 -4.49 -0.39
C ASP A 143 10.11 -2.95 -0.44
N PHE A 144 9.41 -2.21 0.43
CA PHE A 144 9.34 -0.75 0.39
C PHE A 144 10.72 -0.08 0.52
N ASP A 145 11.58 -0.62 1.37
CA ASP A 145 12.94 -0.10 1.58
C ASP A 145 13.84 -0.23 0.34
N LEU A 146 13.42 -1.03 -0.65
CA LEU A 146 14.12 -1.19 -1.93
C LEU A 146 13.65 -0.17 -2.98
N ALA A 147 12.62 0.63 -2.69
CA ALA A 147 12.13 1.64 -3.63
C ALA A 147 13.13 2.81 -3.74
N ASP A 148 13.45 3.17 -4.97
CA ASP A 148 14.38 4.24 -5.33
C ASP A 148 13.64 5.49 -5.82
N CYS A 149 12.88 5.36 -6.90
CA CYS A 149 12.16 6.42 -7.56
C CYS A 149 10.67 6.10 -7.63
N THR A 150 9.84 7.14 -7.58
CA THR A 150 8.39 7.03 -7.66
C THR A 150 7.74 8.04 -8.60
N ALA A 151 6.71 7.59 -9.30
CA ALA A 151 5.84 8.43 -10.11
C ALA A 151 4.40 8.34 -9.59
N SER A 152 3.72 9.48 -9.51
CA SER A 152 2.36 9.57 -8.94
C SER A 152 1.31 10.05 -9.95
N PRO A 153 1.01 9.32 -11.04
CA PRO A 153 -0.06 9.68 -11.96
C PRO A 153 -1.45 9.66 -11.33
N ARG A 154 -2.31 10.58 -11.77
CA ARG A 154 -3.75 10.56 -11.44
C ARG A 154 -4.50 9.79 -12.51
N LEU A 155 -5.30 8.83 -12.06
CA LEU A 155 -6.08 7.95 -12.92
C LEU A 155 -7.54 8.38 -12.90
N HIS A 156 -8.13 8.55 -14.08
CA HIS A 156 -9.56 8.77 -14.26
C HIS A 156 -10.19 7.45 -14.70
N LEU A 157 -10.97 6.82 -13.83
CA LEU A 157 -11.63 5.55 -14.10
C LEU A 157 -12.96 5.82 -14.79
N ARG A 158 -13.33 5.00 -15.79
CA ARG A 158 -14.56 5.24 -16.59
C ARG A 158 -15.85 5.22 -15.77
N LYS A 159 -15.83 4.66 -14.55
CA LYS A 159 -16.95 4.70 -13.60
C LYS A 159 -17.02 6.01 -12.79
N GLY A 160 -16.38 7.09 -13.26
CA GLY A 160 -16.40 8.41 -12.62
C GLY A 160 -15.56 8.51 -11.35
N GLY A 161 -14.63 7.57 -11.13
CA GLY A 161 -13.75 7.57 -9.97
C GLY A 161 -12.38 8.13 -10.31
N HIS A 162 -11.80 8.92 -9.41
CA HIS A 162 -10.40 9.34 -9.48
C HIS A 162 -9.57 8.53 -8.49
N GLY A 163 -8.37 8.13 -8.89
CA GLY A 163 -7.39 7.52 -8.01
C GLY A 163 -6.00 8.10 -8.22
N VAL A 164 -5.17 8.04 -7.20
CA VAL A 164 -3.73 8.36 -7.30
C VAL A 164 -2.98 7.06 -7.23
N LEU A 165 -2.17 6.78 -8.25
CA LEU A 165 -1.33 5.59 -8.29
C LEU A 165 0.11 6.02 -8.03
N HIS A 166 0.71 5.51 -6.96
CA HIS A 166 2.14 5.65 -6.69
C HIS A 166 2.86 4.43 -7.24
N LEU A 167 3.62 4.60 -8.31
CA LEU A 167 4.45 3.55 -8.91
C LEU A 167 5.85 3.62 -8.34
N HIS A 168 6.40 2.49 -7.90
CA HIS A 168 7.77 2.35 -7.40
C HIS A 168 8.62 1.66 -8.47
N ASP A 169 9.71 2.32 -8.88
CA ASP A 169 10.52 1.91 -10.02
C ASP A 169 11.25 0.59 -9.79
N ALA A 170 12.19 0.54 -8.83
CA ALA A 170 13.02 -0.63 -8.57
C ALA A 170 12.24 -1.91 -8.22
N THR A 171 11.04 -1.77 -7.65
CA THR A 171 10.30 -2.92 -7.11
C THR A 171 9.09 -3.31 -7.95
N GLY A 172 8.69 -2.51 -8.95
CA GLY A 172 7.49 -2.75 -9.74
C GLY A 172 6.19 -2.83 -8.93
N TRP A 173 6.17 -2.26 -7.72
CA TRP A 173 4.97 -2.11 -6.90
C TRP A 173 4.21 -0.85 -7.32
N GLY A 174 2.88 -0.91 -7.22
CA GLY A 174 2.00 0.23 -7.33
C GLY A 174 1.03 0.28 -6.16
N VAL A 175 0.94 1.45 -5.52
CA VAL A 175 0.00 1.73 -4.44
C VAL A 175 -1.09 2.63 -5.00
N LEU A 176 -2.32 2.15 -5.03
CA LEU A 176 -3.46 2.91 -5.51
C LEU A 176 -4.30 3.41 -4.34
N GLU A 177 -4.45 4.72 -4.26
CA GLU A 177 -5.44 5.37 -3.41
C GLU A 177 -6.70 5.64 -4.24
N TRP A 178 -7.81 5.00 -3.87
CA TRP A 178 -9.08 5.13 -4.58
C TRP A 178 -10.25 5.02 -3.61
N LYS A 179 -11.15 6.02 -3.63
CA LYS A 179 -12.34 6.09 -2.75
C LYS A 179 -12.01 5.97 -1.26
N GLY A 180 -10.89 6.55 -0.82
CA GLY A 180 -10.45 6.50 0.58
C GLY A 180 -9.89 5.14 1.02
N ALA A 181 -9.70 4.20 0.10
CA ALA A 181 -9.04 2.93 0.35
C ALA A 181 -7.70 2.86 -0.39
N THR A 182 -6.71 2.23 0.25
CA THR A 182 -5.41 1.95 -0.33
C THR A 182 -5.36 0.49 -0.78
N ARG A 183 -4.90 0.26 -2.00
CA ARG A 183 -4.74 -1.07 -2.59
C ARG A 183 -3.34 -1.23 -3.15
N TYR A 184 -2.78 -2.42 -3.03
CA TYR A 184 -1.40 -2.71 -3.40
C TYR A 184 -1.38 -3.67 -4.57
N PHE A 185 -0.58 -3.35 -5.58
CA PHE A 185 -0.51 -4.13 -6.81
C PHE A 185 0.94 -4.38 -7.18
N ARG A 186 1.26 -5.62 -7.54
CA ARG A 186 2.62 -6.02 -7.93
C ARG A 186 2.65 -6.41 -9.40
N CYS A 187 3.63 -5.89 -10.13
CA CYS A 187 3.94 -6.29 -11.49
C CYS A 187 5.44 -6.58 -11.62
N ALA A 188 5.83 -7.86 -11.54
CA ALA A 188 7.23 -8.29 -11.73
C ALA A 188 7.85 -7.74 -13.03
N PRO A 189 7.16 -7.79 -14.19
CA PRO A 189 7.68 -7.22 -15.43
C PRO A 189 7.75 -5.68 -15.47
N CYS A 190 7.29 -4.99 -14.41
CA CYS A 190 7.30 -3.54 -14.30
C CYS A 190 8.42 -3.04 -13.38
N GLU A 191 9.35 -3.89 -12.94
CA GLU A 191 10.60 -3.41 -12.34
C GLU A 191 11.36 -2.56 -13.37
N GLY A 192 11.83 -1.38 -12.96
CA GLY A 192 12.46 -0.43 -13.87
C GLY A 192 11.46 0.28 -14.80
N ILE A 193 10.17 0.32 -14.48
CA ILE A 193 9.13 0.96 -15.31
C ILE A 193 9.38 2.45 -15.57
N LEU A 194 10.13 3.14 -14.72
CA LEU A 194 10.48 4.56 -14.89
C LEU A 194 11.81 4.75 -15.62
N ALA A 195 12.60 3.69 -15.80
CA ALA A 195 13.90 3.76 -16.45
C ALA A 195 13.78 4.23 -17.92
N PRO A 196 14.82 4.91 -18.45
CA PRO A 196 14.94 5.16 -19.87
C PRO A 196 14.86 3.86 -20.67
N GLY A 197 14.06 3.83 -21.74
CA GLY A 197 13.98 2.67 -22.63
C GLY A 197 13.14 1.49 -22.13
N PHE A 198 12.39 1.63 -21.03
CA PHE A 198 11.41 0.60 -20.63
C PHE A 198 10.46 0.28 -21.79
N VAL A 199 10.45 -0.98 -22.19
CA VAL A 199 9.54 -1.55 -23.18
C VAL A 199 8.78 -2.67 -22.49
N GLY A 200 7.48 -2.47 -22.30
CA GLY A 200 6.63 -3.40 -21.56
C GLY A 200 6.77 -4.82 -22.09
N GLY A 201 7.44 -5.69 -21.34
CA GLY A 201 7.62 -7.11 -21.68
C GLY A 201 9.04 -7.55 -22.05
N THR A 202 10.08 -6.70 -21.98
CA THR A 202 11.47 -7.19 -22.01
C THR A 202 12.27 -6.64 -20.85
N ALA A 203 12.17 -7.31 -19.69
CA ALA A 203 13.30 -7.37 -18.78
C ALA A 203 14.43 -8.07 -19.56
N LYS A 204 15.59 -7.43 -19.68
CA LYS A 204 16.78 -8.00 -20.29
C LYS A 204 17.89 -8.06 -19.26
#